data_AF-A0A975F8Q3-F1
#
_entry.id   AF-A0A975F8Q3-F1
#
_cell.length_a   1.000
_cell.length_b   1.000
_cell.length_c   1.000
_cell.angle_alpha   90.00
_cell.angle_beta   90.00
_cell.angle_gamma   90.00
#
_symmetry.space_group_name_H-M   'P 1'
#
loop_
_entity.id
_entity.type
_entity.pdbx_description
1 polymer ?
#
loop_
_entity_poly.entity_id
_entity_poly.type
_entity_poly.pdbx_seq_one_letter_code
_entity_poly.pdbx_strand_id
1 'polypeptide(L)'
;MLVLGIGNSLLQDEGIGIHLLNFMQKFFPAFPDVTYLDGGTLSFTLASDIEEHDHLLVLDAVELHATPGTLCCYENEAMDHFLGTAKRSAHEVGLLDLMDIARLTGHLPRHRALVGIQYQTFGWGEQLTRAVKHNIPLAGRLAANILQKWEFAAHPPCIPHHAPKLEIVS
;
A
#
# COMPACT_ATOMS: atom_id res chain seq x y z
N MET A 1 -5.68 -3.43 -9.72
CA MET A 1 -5.04 -3.28 -8.39
C MET A 1 -5.25 -1.85 -7.91
N LEU A 2 -5.53 -1.63 -6.63
CA LEU A 2 -5.69 -0.30 -6.03
C LEU A 2 -4.54 0.00 -5.07
N VAL A 3 -3.92 1.17 -5.22
CA VAL A 3 -2.96 1.74 -4.27
C VAL A 3 -3.60 2.96 -3.62
N LEU A 4 -3.88 2.86 -2.32
CA LEU A 4 -4.56 3.87 -1.55
C LEU A 4 -3.57 4.56 -0.60
N GLY A 5 -3.32 5.84 -0.82
CA GLY A 5 -2.57 6.68 0.11
C GLY A 5 -3.52 7.31 1.14
N ILE A 6 -3.25 7.13 2.43
CA ILE A 6 -4.06 7.69 3.51
C ILE A 6 -3.22 8.69 4.30
N GLY A 7 -3.84 9.77 4.76
CA GLY A 7 -3.20 10.77 5.58
C GLY A 7 -3.57 12.20 5.23
N ASN A 8 -3.19 13.12 6.11
CA ASN A 8 -3.36 14.55 5.90
C ASN A 8 -2.02 15.20 5.55
N SER A 9 -1.84 15.57 4.28
CA SER A 9 -0.62 16.23 3.80
C SER A 9 -0.35 17.58 4.44
N LEU A 10 -1.34 18.21 5.09
CA LEU A 10 -1.16 19.48 5.82
C LEU A 10 -0.55 19.30 7.21
N LEU A 11 -0.41 18.06 7.69
CA LEU A 11 -0.06 17.72 9.07
C LEU A 11 1.22 16.86 9.19
N GLN A 12 2.32 17.33 8.59
CA GLN A 12 3.65 16.73 8.64
C GLN A 12 3.64 15.22 8.40
N ASP A 13 4.06 14.42 9.38
CA ASP A 13 4.17 12.97 9.22
C ASP A 13 2.81 12.27 9.11
N GLU A 14 1.69 12.95 9.38
CA GLU A 14 0.37 12.39 9.07
C GLU A 14 0.17 12.23 7.56
N GLY A 15 0.87 13.03 6.76
CA GLY A 15 0.84 12.96 5.30
C GLY A 15 1.69 11.84 4.69
N ILE A 16 2.30 10.94 5.49
CA ILE A 16 3.20 9.87 4.98
C ILE A 16 2.58 9.10 3.81
N GLY A 17 1.32 8.66 3.93
CA GLY A 17 0.68 7.87 2.88
C GLY A 17 0.54 8.64 1.57
N ILE A 18 0.22 9.94 1.63
CA ILE A 18 0.13 10.81 0.45
C ILE A 18 1.52 11.05 -0.17
N HIS A 19 2.54 11.25 0.65
CA HIS A 19 3.92 11.36 0.16
C HIS A 19 4.42 10.07 -0.50
N LEU A 20 4.07 8.91 0.06
CA LEU A 20 4.37 7.61 -0.54
C LEU A 20 3.63 7.40 -1.85
N LEU A 21 2.34 7.74 -1.91
CA LEU A 21 1.53 7.65 -3.12
C LEU A 21 2.13 8.49 -4.26
N ASN A 22 2.48 9.75 -3.96
CA ASN A 22 3.14 10.64 -4.91
C ASN A 22 4.51 10.12 -5.36
N PHE A 23 5.28 9.51 -4.44
CA PHE A 23 6.54 8.85 -4.77
C PHE A 23 6.31 7.67 -5.73
N MET A 24 5.32 6.83 -5.44
CA MET A 24 4.95 5.68 -6.26
C MET A 24 4.53 6.09 -7.67
N GLN A 25 3.63 7.07 -7.79
CA GLN A 25 3.20 7.59 -9.10
C GLN A 25 4.37 8.14 -9.92
N LYS A 26 5.34 8.79 -9.27
CA LYS A 26 6.49 9.40 -9.95
C LYS A 26 7.53 8.37 -10.41
N PHE A 27 7.84 7.38 -9.58
CA PHE A 27 8.97 6.47 -9.81
C PHE A 27 8.57 5.07 -10.25
N PHE A 28 7.31 4.68 -10.04
CA PHE A 28 6.73 3.42 -10.49
C PHE A 28 5.43 3.61 -11.30
N PRO A 29 5.42 4.48 -12.33
CA PRO A 29 4.21 4.76 -13.12
C PRO A 29 3.76 3.58 -13.99
N ALA A 30 4.61 2.57 -14.17
CA ALA A 30 4.52 1.59 -15.25
C ALA A 30 3.85 0.26 -14.88
N PHE A 31 3.20 0.15 -13.72
CA PHE A 31 2.43 -1.06 -13.41
C PHE A 31 1.11 -1.05 -14.19
N PRO A 32 0.88 -2.03 -15.09
CA PRO A 32 -0.41 -2.15 -15.77
C PRO A 32 -1.51 -2.41 -14.74
N ASP A 33 -2.69 -1.85 -14.97
CA ASP A 33 -3.89 -2.04 -14.15
C ASP A 33 -3.75 -1.62 -12.67
N VAL A 34 -2.89 -0.65 -12.36
CA VAL A 34 -2.82 -0.01 -11.04
C VAL A 34 -3.57 1.33 -11.05
N THR A 35 -4.57 1.43 -10.18
CA THR A 35 -5.24 2.68 -9.83
C THR A 35 -4.54 3.28 -8.61
N TYR A 36 -4.04 4.51 -8.73
CA TYR A 36 -3.49 5.26 -7.60
C TYR A 36 -4.54 6.25 -7.09
N LEU A 37 -4.92 6.13 -5.82
CA LEU A 37 -5.98 6.94 -5.21
C LEU A 37 -5.49 7.62 -3.93
N ASP A 38 -5.72 8.93 -3.85
CA ASP A 38 -5.56 9.70 -2.63
C ASP A 38 -6.83 9.55 -1.79
N GLY A 39 -6.72 8.82 -0.68
CA GLY A 39 -7.81 8.59 0.26
C GLY A 39 -7.97 9.70 1.30
N GLY A 40 -7.04 10.66 1.38
CA GLY A 40 -7.01 11.70 2.39
C GLY A 40 -7.26 11.15 3.79
N THR A 41 -8.26 11.70 4.48
CA THR A 41 -8.66 11.26 5.83
C THR A 41 -9.67 10.12 5.86
N LEU A 42 -9.83 9.38 4.75
CA LEU A 42 -10.84 8.36 4.50
C LEU A 42 -12.29 8.90 4.48
N SER A 43 -13.01 8.51 3.42
CA SER A 43 -14.44 8.77 3.24
C SER A 43 -15.13 7.45 2.89
N PHE A 44 -16.39 7.27 3.30
CA PHE A 44 -17.19 6.10 2.94
C PHE A 44 -17.32 5.88 1.43
N THR A 45 -17.11 6.92 0.63
CA THR A 45 -17.08 6.81 -0.85
C THR A 45 -15.99 5.87 -1.36
N LEU A 46 -14.91 5.65 -0.58
CA LEU A 46 -13.82 4.74 -0.93
C LEU A 46 -14.22 3.26 -0.86
N ALA A 47 -15.38 2.92 -0.28
CA ALA A 47 -15.86 1.54 -0.24
C ALA A 47 -16.02 1.00 -1.65
N SER A 48 -16.66 1.74 -2.57
CA SER A 48 -16.82 1.34 -3.97
C SER A 48 -15.48 1.11 -4.66
N ASP A 49 -14.51 2.00 -4.45
CA ASP A 49 -13.17 1.84 -5.01
C ASP A 49 -12.51 0.54 -4.49
N ILE A 50 -12.67 0.21 -3.20
CA ILE A 50 -12.13 -1.04 -2.64
C ILE A 50 -12.84 -2.27 -3.23
N GLU A 51 -14.17 -2.24 -3.33
CA GLU A 51 -14.99 -3.36 -3.82
C GLU A 51 -14.71 -3.70 -5.29
N GLU A 52 -14.36 -2.70 -6.11
CA GLU A 52 -14.05 -2.88 -7.54
C GLU A 52 -12.67 -3.54 -7.80
N HIS A 53 -11.85 -3.74 -6.76
CA HIS A 53 -10.47 -4.21 -6.92
C HIS A 53 -10.18 -5.47 -6.10
N ASP A 54 -9.69 -6.52 -6.77
CA ASP A 54 -9.25 -7.76 -6.12
C ASP A 54 -7.98 -7.61 -5.25
N HIS A 55 -7.25 -6.50 -5.42
CA HIS A 55 -5.96 -6.25 -4.78
C HIS A 55 -5.90 -4.82 -4.22
N LEU A 56 -5.60 -4.67 -2.92
CA LEU A 56 -5.53 -3.40 -2.22
C LEU A 56 -4.19 -3.20 -1.51
N LEU A 57 -3.42 -2.19 -1.89
CA LEU A 57 -2.22 -1.75 -1.18
C LEU A 57 -2.49 -0.41 -0.48
N VAL A 58 -2.37 -0.39 0.83
CA VAL A 58 -2.52 0.81 1.65
C VAL A 58 -1.15 1.38 2.02
N LEU A 59 -1.02 2.70 1.92
CA LEU A 59 0.15 3.47 2.34
C LEU A 59 -0.29 4.43 3.45
N ASP A 60 0.32 4.34 4.64
CA ASP A 60 -0.13 5.11 5.81
C ASP A 60 0.99 5.49 6.79
N ALA A 61 0.73 6.49 7.63
CA ALA A 61 1.46 6.77 8.85
C ALA A 61 0.97 5.82 9.97
N VAL A 62 1.87 5.07 10.60
CA VAL A 62 1.50 4.04 11.59
C VAL A 62 2.18 4.24 12.94
N GLU A 63 1.55 3.77 14.00
CA GLU A 63 2.16 3.68 15.34
C GLU A 63 2.66 2.25 15.58
N LEU A 64 3.96 2.05 15.50
CA LEU A 64 4.66 0.78 15.74
C LEU A 64 5.32 0.72 17.13
N HIS A 65 5.27 1.81 17.90
CA HIS A 65 6.05 1.99 19.13
C HIS A 65 7.56 1.77 18.91
N ALA A 66 8.04 2.15 17.72
CA ALA A 66 9.43 1.98 17.28
C ALA A 66 10.10 3.35 17.05
N THR A 67 11.36 3.34 16.58
CA THR A 67 12.04 4.59 16.22
C THR A 67 11.36 5.25 15.01
N PRO A 68 11.23 6.60 14.97
CA PRO A 68 10.67 7.29 13.80
C PRO A 68 11.37 6.91 12.49
N GLY A 69 10.59 6.71 11.44
CA GLY A 69 11.07 6.22 10.14
C GLY A 69 11.15 4.70 10.01
N THR A 70 10.87 3.94 11.08
CA THR A 70 10.79 2.46 11.01
C THR A 70 9.68 2.05 10.05
N LEU A 71 9.99 1.12 9.15
CA LEU A 71 9.07 0.62 8.14
C LEU A 71 8.37 -0.65 8.62
N CYS A 72 7.10 -0.82 8.26
CA CYS A 72 6.40 -2.10 8.35
C CYS A 72 5.76 -2.48 7.03
N CYS A 73 5.55 -3.78 6.86
CA CYS A 73 4.79 -4.35 5.76
C CYS A 73 3.95 -5.50 6.31
N TYR A 74 2.63 -5.39 6.22
CA TYR A 74 1.71 -6.44 6.63
C TYR A 74 0.88 -6.87 5.44
N GLU A 75 0.85 -8.17 5.15
CA GLU A 75 0.05 -8.74 4.06
C GLU A 75 -1.10 -9.58 4.62
N ASN A 76 -2.27 -9.49 3.98
CA ASN A 76 -3.45 -10.32 4.21
C ASN A 76 -3.88 -10.39 5.68
N GLU A 77 -3.86 -11.57 6.30
CA GLU A 77 -4.28 -11.75 7.69
C GLU A 77 -3.43 -10.92 8.68
N ALA A 78 -2.16 -10.68 8.36
CA ALA A 78 -1.31 -9.83 9.18
C ALA A 78 -1.77 -8.36 9.13
N MET A 79 -2.27 -7.90 7.98
CA MET A 79 -2.87 -6.57 7.86
C MET A 79 -4.16 -6.48 8.69
N ASP A 80 -5.03 -7.49 8.61
CA ASP A 80 -6.28 -7.52 9.38
C ASP A 80 -6.01 -7.51 10.89
N HIS A 81 -5.05 -8.32 11.34
CA HIS A 81 -4.63 -8.36 12.73
C HIS A 81 -4.07 -7.01 13.19
N PHE A 82 -3.24 -6.37 12.36
CA PHE A 82 -2.68 -5.06 12.68
C PHE A 82 -3.80 -4.01 12.84
N LEU A 83 -4.73 -3.92 11.88
CA LEU A 83 -5.88 -2.99 11.97
C LEU A 83 -6.79 -3.28 13.16
N GLY A 84 -6.95 -4.56 13.54
CA GLY A 84 -7.77 -4.98 14.68
C GLY A 84 -7.15 -4.68 16.05
N THR A 85 -5.81 -4.62 16.15
CA THR A 85 -5.08 -4.53 17.43
C THR A 85 -4.43 -3.17 17.71
N ALA A 86 -4.21 -2.34 16.68
CA ALA A 86 -3.61 -1.02 16.85
C ALA A 86 -4.45 -0.12 17.76
N LYS A 87 -3.79 0.70 18.59
CA LYS A 87 -4.44 1.75 19.39
C LYS A 87 -4.82 2.87 18.43
N ARG A 88 -6.04 2.73 17.91
CA ARG A 88 -6.49 3.22 16.61
C ARG A 88 -6.27 4.72 16.39
N SER A 89 -5.44 5.07 15.41
CA SER A 89 -5.53 6.37 14.76
C SER A 89 -6.89 6.49 14.05
N ALA A 90 -7.38 7.71 13.78
CA ALA A 90 -8.67 7.90 13.11
C ALA A 90 -8.73 7.20 11.73
N HIS A 91 -7.60 7.19 11.02
CA HIS A 91 -7.45 6.51 9.74
C HIS A 91 -7.52 4.98 9.86
N GLU A 92 -6.90 4.41 10.88
CA GLU A 92 -6.96 2.95 11.12
C GLU A 92 -8.39 2.49 11.44
N VAL A 93 -9.16 3.28 12.20
CA VAL A 93 -10.60 3.01 12.44
C VAL A 93 -11.36 3.02 11.11
N GLY A 94 -11.24 4.10 10.33
CA GLY A 94 -11.98 4.25 9.09
C GLY A 94 -11.66 3.17 8.06
N LEU A 95 -10.39 2.75 7.98
CA LEU A 95 -9.98 1.69 7.06
C LEU A 95 -10.54 0.34 7.51
N LEU A 96 -10.52 0.03 8.81
CA LEU A 96 -11.11 -1.20 9.33
C LEU A 96 -12.62 -1.27 9.02
N ASP A 97 -13.35 -0.16 9.20
CA ASP A 97 -14.77 -0.10 8.89
C ASP A 97 -15.04 -0.34 7.39
N LEU A 98 -14.23 0.24 6.49
CA LEU A 98 -14.32 0.00 5.05
C LEU A 98 -14.04 -1.47 4.69
N MET A 99 -13.05 -2.07 5.33
CA MET A 99 -12.71 -3.48 5.12
C MET A 99 -13.79 -4.43 5.64
N ASP A 100 -14.43 -4.08 6.76
CA ASP A 100 -15.55 -4.84 7.30
C ASP A 100 -16.79 -4.72 6.40
N ILE A 101 -17.07 -3.55 5.83
CA ILE A 101 -18.12 -3.37 4.81
C ILE A 101 -17.85 -4.30 3.61
N ALA A 102 -16.65 -4.23 3.03
CA ALA A 102 -16.28 -5.06 1.88
C ALA A 102 -16.37 -6.57 2.22
N ARG A 103 -16.02 -6.97 3.45
CA ARG A 103 -16.17 -8.37 3.91
C ARG A 103 -17.63 -8.78 4.00
N LEU A 104 -18.50 -7.93 4.53
CA LEU A 104 -19.94 -8.20 4.67
C LEU A 104 -20.67 -8.22 3.32
N THR A 105 -20.20 -7.44 2.33
CA THR A 105 -20.75 -7.43 0.97
C THR A 105 -20.17 -8.51 0.06
N GLY A 106 -19.13 -9.23 0.51
CA GLY A 106 -18.49 -10.31 -0.24
C GLY A 106 -17.45 -9.83 -1.27
N HIS A 107 -17.01 -8.57 -1.17
CA HIS A 107 -16.06 -7.91 -2.08
C HIS A 107 -14.74 -7.54 -1.39
N LEU A 108 -14.38 -8.22 -0.31
CA LEU A 108 -13.08 -8.02 0.34
C LEU A 108 -11.94 -8.33 -0.66
N PRO A 109 -10.96 -7.42 -0.84
CA PRO A 109 -9.82 -7.69 -1.72
C PRO A 109 -9.13 -9.00 -1.34
N ARG A 110 -8.97 -9.88 -2.33
CA ARG A 110 -8.33 -11.20 -2.18
C ARG A 110 -6.92 -11.08 -1.66
N HIS A 111 -6.20 -10.10 -2.18
CA HIS A 111 -4.88 -9.73 -1.71
C HIS A 111 -4.90 -8.31 -1.16
N ARG A 112 -4.31 -8.14 0.01
CA ARG A 112 -4.24 -6.83 0.65
C ARG A 112 -2.95 -6.66 1.39
N ALA A 113 -2.43 -5.45 1.43
CA ALA A 113 -1.23 -5.14 2.18
C ALA A 113 -1.27 -3.72 2.71
N LEU A 114 -0.56 -3.51 3.81
CA LEU A 114 -0.25 -2.20 4.37
C LEU A 114 1.26 -2.01 4.38
N VAL A 115 1.73 -0.93 3.76
CA VAL A 115 3.09 -0.43 3.90
C VAL A 115 3.02 0.85 4.72
N GLY A 116 3.61 0.81 5.91
CA GLY A 116 3.55 1.90 6.87
C GLY A 116 4.92 2.40 7.27
N ILE A 117 4.97 3.65 7.73
CA ILE A 117 6.15 4.22 8.39
C ILE A 117 5.77 4.75 9.77
N GLN A 118 6.56 4.42 10.79
CA GLN A 118 6.47 5.05 12.11
C GLN A 118 6.68 6.56 11.99
N TYR A 119 5.64 7.34 12.31
CA TYR A 119 5.73 8.80 12.33
C TYR A 119 6.54 9.30 13.53
N GLN A 120 7.00 10.55 13.46
CA GLN A 120 7.62 11.25 14.60
C GLN A 120 6.64 12.22 15.27
N THR A 121 5.93 13.05 14.48
CA THR A 121 5.04 14.08 15.02
C THR A 121 4.03 14.56 13.98
N PHE A 122 2.87 15.01 14.47
CA PHE A 122 1.84 15.69 13.68
C PHE A 122 1.79 17.16 14.09
N GLY A 123 2.36 18.00 13.25
CA GLY A 123 2.32 19.45 13.39
C GLY A 123 1.87 20.08 12.07
N TRP A 124 1.46 21.34 12.10
CA TRP A 124 1.11 22.06 10.86
C TRP A 124 2.33 22.19 9.93
N GLY A 125 2.13 21.79 8.67
CA GLY A 125 3.11 21.92 7.60
C GLY A 125 3.19 20.68 6.71
N GLU A 126 3.54 20.87 5.45
CA GLU A 126 3.54 19.79 4.45
C GLU A 126 4.85 19.01 4.36
N GLN A 127 5.80 19.29 5.26
CA GLN A 127 7.11 18.66 5.23
C GLN A 127 7.19 17.53 6.25
N LEU A 128 7.40 16.32 5.75
CA LEU A 128 7.81 15.17 6.57
C LEU A 128 9.06 15.49 7.38
N THR A 129 9.12 14.94 8.59
CA THR A 129 10.33 14.98 9.41
C THR A 129 11.48 14.26 8.71
N ARG A 130 12.72 14.63 9.07
CA ARG A 130 13.92 14.07 8.43
C ARG A 130 14.00 12.55 8.58
N ALA A 131 13.62 12.02 9.75
CA ALA A 131 13.67 10.59 10.05
C ALA A 131 12.73 9.78 9.13
N VAL A 132 11.53 10.30 8.90
CA VAL A 132 10.53 9.70 8.01
C VAL A 132 10.90 9.88 6.55
N LYS A 133 11.23 11.11 6.13
CA LYS A 133 11.53 11.46 4.73
C LYS A 133 12.64 10.61 4.12
N HIS A 134 13.66 10.26 4.91
CA HIS A 134 14.78 9.45 4.43
C HIS A 134 14.35 8.04 3.98
N ASN A 135 13.27 7.51 4.56
CA ASN A 135 12.80 6.14 4.32
C ASN A 135 11.72 6.04 3.23
N ILE A 136 11.18 7.17 2.75
CA ILE A 136 10.18 7.20 1.65
C ILE A 136 10.62 6.38 0.43
N PRO A 137 11.86 6.48 -0.09
CA PRO A 137 12.27 5.67 -1.24
C PRO A 137 12.33 4.17 -0.94
N LEU A 138 12.65 3.78 0.30
CA LEU A 138 12.71 2.37 0.69
C LEU A 138 11.31 1.79 0.84
N ALA A 139 10.39 2.52 1.49
CA ALA A 139 8.98 2.16 1.57
C ALA A 139 8.33 2.06 0.19
N GLY A 140 8.60 3.00 -0.72
CA GLY A 140 8.13 2.93 -2.10
C GLY A 140 8.62 1.69 -2.84
N ARG A 141 9.88 1.27 -2.64
CA ARG A 141 10.37 -0.01 -3.20
C ARG A 141 9.66 -1.23 -2.60
N LEU A 142 9.38 -1.23 -1.29
CA LEU A 142 8.60 -2.31 -0.67
C LEU A 142 7.20 -2.41 -1.27
N ALA A 143 6.52 -1.27 -1.41
CA ALA A 143 5.23 -1.17 -2.08
C ALA A 143 5.27 -1.69 -3.53
N ALA A 144 6.27 -1.27 -4.32
CA ALA A 144 6.45 -1.74 -5.69
C ALA A 144 6.70 -3.25 -5.78
N ASN A 145 7.46 -3.82 -4.83
CA ASN A 145 7.69 -5.27 -4.79
C ASN A 145 6.38 -6.05 -4.53
N ILE A 146 5.47 -5.51 -3.72
CA ILE A 146 4.16 -6.12 -3.47
C ILE A 146 3.31 -6.10 -4.74
N LEU A 147 3.25 -4.95 -5.43
CA LEU A 147 2.53 -4.82 -6.69
C LEU A 147 3.07 -5.79 -7.75
N GLN A 148 4.39 -5.87 -7.88
CA GLN A 148 5.04 -6.79 -8.81
C GLN A 148 4.74 -8.26 -8.47
N LYS A 149 4.76 -8.63 -7.18
CA LYS A 149 4.38 -9.98 -6.73
C LYS A 149 2.95 -10.32 -7.13
N TRP A 150 2.02 -9.37 -6.99
CA TRP A 150 0.62 -9.55 -7.39
C TRP A 150 0.45 -9.63 -8.90
N GLU A 151 1.14 -8.78 -9.66
CA GLU A 151 1.14 -8.80 -11.12
C GLU A 151 1.61 -10.15 -11.66
N PHE A 152 2.72 -10.69 -11.13
CA PHE A 152 3.22 -12.01 -11.54
C PHE A 152 2.26 -13.15 -11.18
N ALA A 153 1.50 -13.04 -10.09
CA ALA A 153 0.51 -14.04 -9.74
C ALA A 153 -0.70 -14.00 -10.69
N ALA A 154 -1.11 -12.81 -11.13
CA ALA A 154 -2.19 -12.62 -12.10
C ALA A 154 -1.76 -12.99 -13.53
N HIS A 155 -0.51 -12.71 -13.90
CA HIS A 155 0.07 -12.95 -15.21
C HIS A 155 1.43 -13.65 -15.06
N PRO A 156 1.45 -14.97 -14.83
CA PRO A 156 2.71 -15.71 -14.73
C PRO A 156 3.52 -15.53 -16.02
N PRO A 157 4.85 -15.30 -15.93
CA PRO A 157 5.66 -15.11 -17.11
C PRO A 157 5.52 -16.34 -18.02
N CYS A 158 5.30 -16.13 -19.32
CA CYS A 158 5.23 -17.20 -20.30
C CYS A 158 6.48 -18.08 -20.19
N ILE A 159 6.32 -19.29 -19.67
CA ILE A 159 7.35 -20.31 -19.75
C ILE A 159 7.39 -20.77 -21.21
N PRO A 160 8.50 -20.63 -21.94
CA PRO A 160 8.58 -21.16 -23.29
C PRO A 160 8.41 -22.69 -23.26
N HIS A 161 7.23 -23.17 -23.67
CA HIS A 161 7.04 -24.56 -24.02
C HIS A 161 7.82 -24.83 -25.30
N HIS A 162 8.85 -25.68 -25.22
CA HIS A 162 9.88 -25.98 -26.24
C HIS A 162 11.04 -24.97 -26.35
N ALA A 163 12.16 -25.34 -25.73
CA ALA A 163 13.46 -25.00 -26.29
C ALA A 163 13.62 -25.76 -27.62
N PRO A 164 13.90 -25.09 -28.76
CA PRO A 164 14.23 -25.80 -29.99
C PRO A 164 15.50 -26.63 -29.74
N LYS A 165 15.44 -27.94 -30.03
CA LYS A 165 16.64 -28.77 -30.08
C LYS A 165 17.55 -28.22 -31.17
N LEU A 166 18.67 -27.63 -30.77
CA LEU A 166 19.79 -27.37 -31.67
C LEU A 166 20.37 -28.73 -32.07
N GLU A 167 19.91 -29.27 -33.20
CA GLU A 167 20.61 -30.34 -33.89
C GLU A 167 21.88 -29.75 -34.52
N ILE A 168 23.01 -29.98 -33.85
CA ILE A 168 24.33 -29.73 -34.42
C ILE A 168 24.56 -30.85 -35.43
N VAL A 169 24.43 -30.52 -36.72
CA VAL A 169 24.78 -31.43 -37.80
C VAL A 169 26.30 -31.50 -37.89
N SER A 170 26.85 -32.68 -37.63
CA SER A 170 28.27 -33.05 -37.73
C SER A 170 28.76 -33.16 -39.17
#